data_AF-A0A4S8QS02-F1
#
_entry.id   AF-A0A4S8QS02-F1
#
_cell.length_a   1.000
_cell.length_b   1.000
_cell.length_c   1.000
_cell.angle_alpha   90.00
_cell.angle_beta   90.00
_cell.angle_gamma   90.00
#
_symmetry.space_group_name_H-M   'P 1'
#
loop_
_entity.id
_entity.type
_entity.pdbx_description
1 polymer ?
#
loop_
_entity_poly.entity_id
_entity_poly.type
_entity_poly.pdbx_seq_one_letter_code
_entity_poly.pdbx_strand_id
1 'polypeptide(L)' 'MVKQPSDKEFVKGDPEWVAAFFKYMSQMLVDGRLTGNPLEVIDGGLTGVGEGLKRLQRGQERGIKYVDTVGEVE' A
#
# COMPACT_ATOMS: atom_id res chain seq x y z
N MET A 1 6.17 -10.97 14.77
CA MET A 1 5.51 -9.64 14.71
C MET A 1 5.98 -8.83 15.90
N VAL A 2 6.64 -7.70 15.69
CA VAL A 2 6.94 -6.76 16.79
C VAL A 2 5.59 -6.24 17.28
N LYS A 3 5.27 -6.44 18.57
CA LYS A 3 4.04 -5.93 19.16
C LYS A 3 4.10 -4.40 19.10
N GLN A 4 3.06 -3.79 18.54
CA GLN A 4 2.93 -2.35 18.50
C GLN A 4 3.10 -1.78 19.93
N PRO A 5 3.90 -0.74 20.14
CA PRO A 5 4.09 -0.16 21.47
C PRO A 5 2.73 0.21 22.07
N SER A 6 2.48 -0.25 23.30
CA SER A 6 1.20 -0.03 24.00
C SER A 6 1.06 1.36 24.61
N ASP A 7 2.12 2.17 24.55
CA ASP A 7 2.15 3.51 25.10
C ASP A 7 1.43 4.49 24.16
N LYS A 8 0.21 4.86 24.55
CA LYS A 8 -0.66 5.77 23.79
C LYS A 8 -0.11 7.19 23.72
N GLU A 9 0.73 7.61 24.66
CA GLU A 9 1.35 8.94 24.63
C GLU A 9 2.44 9.03 23.55
N PHE A 10 3.08 7.92 23.22
CA PHE A 10 4.09 7.83 22.16
C PHE A 10 3.49 7.85 20.74
N VAL A 11 2.17 7.68 20.61
CA VAL A 11 1.45 7.63 19.33
C VAL A 11 0.39 8.76 19.26
N LYS A 12 0.77 9.99 19.65
CA LYS A 12 0.03 11.17 19.20
C LYS A 12 0.36 11.36 17.72
N GLY A 13 -0.66 11.27 16.86
CA GLY A 13 -0.50 11.53 15.43
C GLY A 13 -0.04 12.96 15.19
N ASP A 14 0.97 13.12 14.34
CA ASP A 14 1.50 14.41 13.88
C ASP A 14 1.08 14.61 12.41
N PRO A 15 -0.06 15.27 12.15
CA PRO A 15 -0.60 15.40 10.81
C PRO A 15 0.26 16.29 9.91
N GLU A 16 0.94 17.30 10.48
CA GLU A 16 1.89 18.15 9.75
C GLU A 16 3.08 17.34 9.25
N TRP A 17 3.67 16.52 10.12
CA TRP A 17 4.76 15.62 9.74
C TRP A 17 4.33 14.61 8.68
N VAL A 18 3.16 13.97 8.83
CA VAL A 18 2.62 13.02 7.84
C VAL A 18 2.43 13.70 6.48
N ALA A 19 1.87 14.90 6.45
CA ALA A 19 1.69 15.66 5.22
C ALA A 19 3.04 16.01 4.55
N ALA A 20 4.03 16.43 5.32
CA ALA A 20 5.37 16.71 4.82
C ALA A 20 6.06 15.45 4.28
N PHE A 21 5.97 14.34 5.01
CA PHE A 21 6.54 13.05 4.64
C PHE A 21 5.96 12.54 3.30
N PHE A 22 4.63 12.51 3.16
CA PHE A 22 4.03 12.04 1.91
C PHE A 22 4.32 12.95 0.71
N LYS A 23 4.36 14.28 0.90
CA LYS A 23 4.78 15.21 -0.18
C LYS A 23 6.21 14.94 -0.63
N TYR A 24 7.14 14.75 0.31
CA TYR A 24 8.52 14.43 0.00
C TYR A 24 8.65 13.10 -0.76
N MET A 25 7.95 12.05 -0.29
CA MET A 25 7.93 10.75 -0.97
C MET A 25 7.32 10.83 -2.37
N SER A 26 6.23 11.59 -2.55
CA SER A 26 5.64 11.84 -3.87
C SER A 26 6.61 12.56 -4.81
N GLN A 27 7.35 13.57 -4.33
CA GLN A 27 8.37 14.23 -5.14
C GLN A 27 9.48 13.26 -5.55
N MET A 28 9.94 12.40 -4.64
CA MET A 28 10.94 11.38 -4.97
C MET A 28 10.46 10.39 -6.04
N LEU A 29 9.17 10.06 -6.08
CA LEU A 29 8.57 9.25 -7.15
C LEU A 29 8.56 10.01 -8.49
N VAL A 30 8.19 11.29 -8.48
CA VAL A 30 8.23 12.16 -9.68
C VAL A 30 9.65 12.31 -10.22
N ASP A 31 10.63 12.47 -9.34
CA ASP A 31 12.05 12.60 -9.68
C ASP A 31 12.69 11.27 -10.12
N GLY A 32 11.99 10.14 -10.01
CA GLY A 32 12.51 8.80 -10.30
C GLY A 32 13.55 8.28 -9.30
N ARG A 33 13.70 8.95 -8.15
CA ARG A 33 14.58 8.53 -7.04
C ARG A 33 14.01 7.34 -6.28
N LEU A 34 12.70 7.14 -6.37
CA LEU A 34 11.98 5.95 -5.94
C LEU A 34 11.17 5.40 -7.10
N THR A 35 10.96 4.09 -7.11
CA THR A 35 10.06 3.41 -8.05
C THR A 35 9.04 2.58 -7.29
N GLY A 36 7.91 2.31 -7.95
CA GLY A 36 6.91 1.37 -7.42
C GLY A 36 7.48 -0.04 -7.35
N ASN A 37 7.05 -0.80 -6.36
CA ASN A 37 7.32 -2.24 -6.31
C ASN A 37 6.68 -2.92 -7.54
N PRO A 38 7.25 -4.00 -8.10
CA PRO A 38 6.59 -4.79 -9.12
C PRO A 38 5.18 -5.17 -8.68
N LEU A 39 4.22 -5.07 -9.59
CA LEU A 39 2.81 -5.24 -9.29
C LEU A 39 2.11 -6.14 -10.31
N GLU A 40 1.04 -6.78 -9.85
CA GLU A 40 0.08 -7.51 -10.66
C GLU A 40 -1.30 -6.87 -10.42
N VAL A 41 -1.98 -6.52 -11.51
CA VAL A 41 -3.35 -6.02 -11.43
C VAL A 41 -4.28 -7.23 -11.35
N ILE A 42 -5.16 -7.27 -10.34
CA ILE A 42 -6.17 -8.30 -10.20
C ILE A 42 -7.43 -7.87 -10.97
N ASP A 43 -7.86 -8.73 -11.89
CA ASP A 43 -9.06 -8.51 -12.69
C ASP A 43 -10.34 -8.53 -11.83
N GLY A 44 -11.38 -7.83 -12.30
CA GLY A 44 -12.70 -7.81 -11.67
C GLY A 44 -12.92 -6.66 -10.67
N GLY A 45 -12.02 -5.67 -10.66
CA GLY A 45 -12.14 -4.46 -9.87
C GLY A 45 -12.39 -4.73 -8.39
N LEU A 46 -13.41 -4.11 -7.79
CA LEU A 46 -13.69 -4.31 -6.37
C LEU A 46 -14.02 -5.78 -6.01
N THR A 47 -14.55 -6.57 -6.95
CA THR A 47 -14.81 -8.00 -6.74
C THR A 47 -13.51 -8.81 -6.66
N GLY A 48 -12.42 -8.32 -7.26
CA GLY A 48 -11.08 -8.95 -7.26
C GLY A 48 -10.37 -8.94 -5.90
N VAL A 49 -10.65 -7.95 -5.05
CA VAL A 49 -9.99 -7.74 -3.75
C VAL A 49 -10.00 -9.01 -2.88
N GLY A 50 -11.14 -9.69 -2.82
CA GLY A 50 -11.28 -10.90 -2.00
C GLY A 50 -10.39 -12.05 -2.45
N GLU A 51 -10.14 -12.16 -3.75
CA GLU A 51 -9.21 -13.15 -4.31
C GLU A 51 -7.75 -12.73 -4.06
N GLY A 52 -7.41 -11.46 -4.29
CA GLY A 52 -6.07 -10.94 -3.99
C GLY A 52 -5.65 -11.19 -2.53
N LEU A 53 -6.55 -10.97 -1.58
CA LEU A 53 -6.30 -11.25 -0.16
C LEU A 53 -6.10 -12.74 0.15
N LYS A 54 -6.84 -13.64 -0.52
CA LYS A 54 -6.65 -15.10 -0.36
C LYS A 54 -5.30 -15.54 -0.90
N ARG A 55 -4.84 -14.96 -2.01
CA ARG A 55 -3.51 -15.24 -2.59
C ARG A 55 -2.40 -14.81 -1.63
N LEU A 56 -2.51 -13.63 -1.02
CA LEU A 56 -1.59 -13.17 0.03
C LEU A 56 -1.59 -14.10 1.24
N GLN A 57 -2.77 -14.51 1.70
CA GLN A 57 -2.88 -15.43 2.84
C GLN A 57 -2.18 -16.78 2.57
N ARG A 58 -2.18 -17.22 1.31
CA ARG A 58 -1.54 -18.46 0.86
C ARG A 58 -0.04 -18.30 0.56
N GLY A 59 0.53 -17.09 0.71
CA GLY A 59 1.94 -16.82 0.41
C GLY A 59 2.26 -16.91 -1.08
N GLN A 60 1.29 -16.59 -1.95
CA GLN A 60 1.47 -16.65 -3.41
C GLN A 60 2.13 -15.39 -3.96
N GLU A 61 2.29 -14.35 -3.15
CA GLU A 61 3.03 -13.15 -3.48
C GLU A 61 4.55 -13.41 -3.44
N ARG A 62 5.21 -13.19 -4.58
CA ARG A 62 6.67 -13.34 -4.72
C ARG A 62 7.35 -11.99 -4.86
N GLY A 63 7.22 -11.15 -3.83
CA GLY A 63 7.74 -9.78 -3.87
C GLY A 63 6.98 -8.85 -4.81
N ILE A 64 5.79 -9.28 -5.27
CA ILE A 64 4.88 -8.48 -6.08
C ILE A 64 3.75 -7.92 -5.22
N LYS A 65 3.23 -6.76 -5.60
CA LYS A 65 2.04 -6.16 -4.98
C LYS A 65 0.81 -6.42 -5.83
N TYR A 66 -0.26 -6.95 -5.24
CA TYR A 66 -1.56 -7.02 -5.92
C TYR A 66 -2.25 -5.65 -5.86
N VAL A 67 -2.81 -5.22 -6.99
CA VAL A 67 -3.50 -3.94 -7.16
C VAL A 67 -4.84 -4.18 -7.84
N ASP A 68 -5.90 -3.54 -7.37
CA ASP A 68 -7.23 -3.61 -7.97
C ASP A 68 -7.61 -2.22 -8.52
N THR A 69 -8.08 -2.16 -9.76
CA THR A 69 -8.60 -0.92 -10.37
C THR A 69 -10.06 -0.73 -9.99
N VAL A 70 -10.41 0.40 -9.39
CA VAL A 70 -11.80 0.72 -9.02
C VAL A 70 -12.31 1.85 -9.91
N GLY A 71 -13.44 1.65 -10.58
CA GLY A 71 -14.10 2.67 -11.40
C GLY A 71 -14.03 2.46 -12.91
N GLU A 72 -13.29 1.46 -13.40
CA GLU A 72 -13.41 0.97 -14.78
C GLU A 72 -14.44 -0.16 -14.79
N VAL A 73 -15.67 0.20 -15.17
CA VAL A 73 -16.74 -0.74 -15.52
C VAL A 73 -16.89 -0.59 -17.03
N GLU A 74 -16.58 -1.63 -17.81
CA GLU A 74 -17.08 -1.73 -19.18
C GLU A 74 -18.60 -1.98 -19.17
#